data_AF-A0AA88QPC9-F1
#
_entry.id   AF-A0AA88QPC9-F1
#
_cell.length_a   1.000
_cell.length_b   1.000
_cell.length_c   1.000
_cell.angle_alpha   90.00
_cell.angle_beta   90.00
_cell.angle_gamma   90.00
#
_symmetry.space_group_name_H-M   'P 1'
#
loop_
_entity.id
_entity.type
_entity.pdbx_description
1 polymer ?
#
loop_
_entity_poly.entity_id
_entity_poly.type
_entity_poly.pdbx_seq_one_letter_code
_entity_poly.pdbx_strand_id
1 'polypeptide(L)'
;MIGSTKKRITACFCREIIDQLRFLDIVTGLPGSMTVSRLLKCSGFYRLCEGGERLNGNAKMLFEGTEFREYIVRGVGYPLLPWLITPFGRDGMSAAISDFNAMLEASRFLAVKAFLQLKGSWRILNKVMWRTDKRTLPSIIFVCCLLHNIIIDCGDMLQPDVPLSVSHDLGCVEQCCKQIDPLGRTMRENLAELLQHTTQKAASS
;
A
#
# COMPACT_ATOMS: atom_id res chain seq x y z
N MET A 1 -14.99 -5.22 35.00
CA MET A 1 -14.08 -5.98 34.11
C MET A 1 -14.87 -6.57 32.95
N ILE A 2 -15.01 -5.85 31.84
CA ILE A 2 -15.26 -6.44 30.51
C ILE A 2 -14.48 -5.57 29.53
N GLY A 3 -13.30 -6.06 29.14
CA GLY A 3 -12.41 -5.38 28.22
C GLY A 3 -13.02 -5.34 26.82
N SER A 4 -13.31 -4.14 26.34
CA SER A 4 -13.78 -3.88 24.99
C SER A 4 -12.67 -4.14 23.96
N THR A 5 -12.43 -5.41 23.63
CA THR A 5 -11.54 -5.76 22.52
C THR A 5 -12.25 -5.43 21.21
N LYS A 6 -12.06 -4.18 20.77
CA LYS A 6 -12.48 -3.63 19.49
C LYS A 6 -11.83 -4.49 18.39
N LYS A 7 -12.50 -5.57 17.97
CA LYS A 7 -12.07 -6.44 16.86
C LYS A 7 -12.25 -5.65 15.57
N ARG A 8 -11.33 -4.70 15.31
CA ARG A 8 -11.17 -4.06 14.01
C ARG A 8 -10.87 -5.19 13.03
N ILE A 9 -11.75 -5.43 12.07
CA ILE A 9 -11.40 -6.18 10.87
C ILE A 9 -10.78 -5.13 9.97
N THR A 10 -9.45 -5.11 9.89
CA THR A 10 -8.71 -4.23 9.00
C THR A 10 -7.83 -5.09 8.13
N ALA A 11 -8.16 -5.14 6.84
CA ALA A 11 -7.19 -4.96 5.78
C ALA A 11 -7.89 -4.80 4.44
N CYS A 12 -7.39 -3.87 3.65
CA CYS A 12 -7.57 -3.80 2.21
C CYS A 12 -6.15 -3.55 1.69
N PHE A 13 -5.62 -4.43 0.85
CA PHE A 13 -4.28 -4.25 0.27
C PHE A 13 -4.38 -3.60 -1.10
N CYS A 14 -4.54 -2.28 -1.14
CA CYS A 14 -4.58 -1.54 -2.41
C CYS A 14 -3.17 -1.49 -2.99
N ARG A 15 -2.84 -2.23 -4.04
CA ARG A 15 -1.53 -2.13 -4.73
C ARG A 15 -1.29 -0.69 -5.18
N GLU A 16 -0.14 -0.12 -4.83
CA GLU A 16 0.39 1.12 -5.42
C GLU A 16 1.07 0.77 -6.75
N ILE A 17 0.26 0.56 -7.78
CA ILE A 17 0.47 1.20 -9.07
C ILE A 17 -0.87 1.84 -9.36
N ILE A 18 -0.99 3.09 -8.91
CA ILE A 18 -2.24 3.83 -9.04
C ILE A 18 -2.26 4.37 -10.45
N ASP A 19 -2.70 3.50 -11.34
CA ASP A 19 -3.54 3.98 -12.42
C ASP A 19 -4.91 4.23 -11.79
N GLN A 20 -5.18 5.50 -11.45
CA GLN A 20 -6.54 6.01 -11.19
C GLN A 20 -7.29 5.48 -9.93
N LEU A 21 -6.64 5.33 -8.77
CA LEU A 21 -7.29 5.10 -7.45
C LEU A 21 -8.08 3.78 -7.30
N ARG A 22 -7.68 2.74 -8.05
CA ARG A 22 -8.33 1.41 -8.10
C ARG A 22 -7.79 0.43 -7.05
N PHE A 23 -8.63 -0.53 -6.64
CA PHE A 23 -8.27 -1.64 -5.74
C PHE A 23 -7.96 -2.92 -6.53
N LEU A 24 -6.71 -3.37 -6.57
CA LEU A 24 -6.30 -4.52 -7.38
C LEU A 24 -6.29 -5.87 -6.64
N ASP A 25 -6.05 -5.87 -5.33
CA ASP A 25 -6.12 -7.07 -4.50
C ASP A 25 -6.83 -6.73 -3.19
N ILE A 26 -7.82 -7.54 -2.81
CA ILE A 26 -8.69 -7.26 -1.69
C ILE A 26 -8.73 -8.50 -0.80
N VAL A 27 -8.06 -8.40 0.35
CA VAL A 27 -8.05 -9.46 1.36
C VAL A 27 -8.86 -8.99 2.56
N THR A 28 -9.98 -9.64 2.84
CA THR A 28 -10.88 -9.28 3.94
C THR A 28 -11.06 -10.45 4.92
N GLY A 29 -11.58 -10.17 6.12
CA GLY A 29 -11.89 -11.20 7.12
C GLY A 29 -10.72 -11.68 7.97
N LEU A 30 -9.54 -11.06 7.86
CA LEU A 30 -8.39 -11.37 8.71
C LEU A 30 -8.47 -10.67 10.08
N PRO A 31 -7.88 -11.26 11.14
CA PRO A 31 -7.79 -10.63 12.46
C PRO A 31 -7.01 -9.30 12.40
N GLY A 32 -7.60 -8.19 12.84
CA GLY A 32 -6.91 -6.89 12.84
C GLY A 32 -5.78 -6.75 13.88
N SER A 33 -5.51 -7.78 14.68
CA SER A 33 -4.31 -7.86 15.51
C SER A 33 -3.10 -8.42 14.75
N MET A 34 -3.27 -8.92 13.53
CA MET A 34 -2.16 -9.39 12.71
C MET A 34 -1.30 -8.21 12.24
N THR A 35 0.01 -8.41 12.24
CA THR A 35 0.93 -7.44 11.64
C THR A 35 0.70 -7.36 10.13
N VAL A 36 0.96 -6.19 9.56
CA VAL A 36 0.81 -5.94 8.11
C VAL A 36 1.63 -6.93 7.28
N SER A 37 2.87 -7.23 7.69
CA SER A 37 3.72 -8.25 7.06
C SER A 37 3.09 -9.65 7.05
N ARG A 38 2.47 -10.10 8.15
CA ARG A 38 1.77 -11.40 8.18
C ARG A 38 0.54 -11.39 7.30
N LEU A 39 -0.19 -10.28 7.31
CA LEU A 39 -1.38 -10.10 6.51
C LEU A 39 -1.02 -10.19 5.01
N LEU A 40 0.09 -9.58 4.60
CA LEU A 40 0.60 -9.65 3.22
C LEU A 40 0.85 -11.10 2.83
N LYS A 41 1.54 -11.88 3.67
CA LYS A 41 1.85 -13.29 3.39
C LYS A 41 0.61 -14.18 3.28
N CYS A 42 -0.51 -13.78 3.86
CA CYS A 42 -1.79 -14.47 3.69
C CYS A 42 -2.52 -14.12 2.38
N SER A 43 -2.08 -13.08 1.66
CA SER A 43 -2.71 -12.67 0.40
C SER A 43 -2.36 -13.61 -0.74
N GLY A 44 -3.31 -13.83 -1.66
CA GLY A 44 -3.03 -14.49 -2.93
C GLY A 44 -2.01 -13.71 -3.76
N PHE A 45 -2.02 -12.37 -3.65
CA PHE A 45 -1.05 -11.50 -4.31
C PHE A 45 0.39 -11.80 -3.93
N TYR A 46 0.69 -11.99 -2.63
CA TYR A 46 2.04 -12.37 -2.19
C TYR A 46 2.49 -13.66 -2.86
N ARG A 47 1.64 -14.69 -2.85
CA ARG A 47 1.96 -15.99 -3.48
C ARG A 47 2.23 -15.84 -4.99
N LEU A 48 1.43 -15.05 -5.69
CA LEU A 48 1.62 -14.81 -7.13
C LEU A 48 2.89 -14.00 -7.43
N CYS A 49 3.27 -13.06 -6.58
CA CYS A 49 4.51 -12.29 -6.75
C CYS A 49 5.74 -13.15 -6.47
N GLU A 50 5.72 -13.95 -5.40
CA GLU A 50 6.81 -14.91 -5.10
C GLU A 50 6.93 -15.99 -6.19
N GLY A 51 5.82 -16.37 -6.82
CA GLY A 51 5.80 -17.30 -7.96
C GLY A 51 6.18 -16.67 -9.31
N GLY A 52 6.40 -15.35 -9.38
CA GLY A 52 6.69 -14.65 -10.65
C GLY A 52 5.51 -14.55 -11.62
N GLU A 53 4.28 -14.86 -11.17
CA GLU A 53 3.05 -14.77 -11.95
C GLU A 53 2.47 -13.34 -11.98
N ARG A 54 2.90 -12.51 -11.04
CA ARG A 54 2.48 -11.10 -10.89
C ARG A 54 3.73 -10.22 -10.81
N LEU A 55 3.61 -8.96 -11.26
CA LEU A 55 4.74 -8.02 -11.39
C LEU A 55 5.80 -8.49 -12.41
N ASN A 56 5.37 -9.29 -13.39
CA ASN A 56 6.21 -9.90 -14.42
C ASN A 56 6.26 -9.11 -15.73
N GLY A 57 5.96 -7.81 -15.69
CA GLY A 57 6.08 -6.93 -16.86
C GLY A 57 7.50 -6.87 -17.43
N ASN A 58 7.63 -6.23 -18.59
CA ASN A 58 8.90 -6.08 -19.28
C ASN A 58 9.96 -5.45 -18.36
N ALA A 59 11.15 -6.06 -18.32
CA ALA A 59 12.27 -5.52 -17.59
C ALA A 59 12.72 -4.20 -18.23
N LYS A 60 13.01 -3.21 -17.38
CA LYS A 60 13.63 -1.95 -17.76
C LYS A 60 15.08 -1.97 -17.30
N MET A 61 15.98 -1.47 -18.14
CA MET A 61 17.41 -1.38 -17.82
C MET A 61 17.69 -0.12 -17.01
N LEU A 62 18.45 -0.25 -15.92
CA LEU A 62 19.10 0.86 -15.23
C LEU A 62 20.47 1.16 -15.84
N PHE A 63 21.03 2.32 -15.49
CA PHE A 63 22.32 2.82 -15.99
C PHE A 63 23.49 1.85 -15.75
N GLU A 64 23.42 0.96 -14.76
CA GLU A 64 24.47 -0.02 -14.44
C GLU A 64 24.18 -1.44 -14.96
N GLY A 65 23.27 -1.60 -15.92
CA GLY A 65 22.91 -2.92 -16.44
C GLY A 65 22.07 -3.77 -15.48
N THR A 66 21.63 -3.20 -14.36
CA THR A 66 20.65 -3.84 -13.48
C THR A 66 19.26 -3.73 -14.09
N GLU A 67 18.63 -4.87 -14.34
CA GLU A 67 17.23 -4.95 -14.75
C GLU A 67 16.30 -4.75 -13.56
N PHE A 68 15.27 -3.93 -13.72
CA PHE A 68 14.16 -3.88 -12.78
C PHE A 68 12.83 -4.08 -13.49
N ARG A 69 11.88 -4.71 -12.79
CA ARG A 69 10.53 -4.95 -13.26
C ARG A 69 9.55 -4.03 -12.55
N GLU A 70 8.27 -4.25 -12.80
CA GLU A 70 7.24 -3.65 -11.96
C GLU A 70 7.50 -3.99 -10.48
N TYR A 71 7.35 -3.00 -9.61
CA TYR A 71 7.44 -3.17 -8.17
C TYR A 71 6.32 -2.39 -7.51
N ILE A 72 6.11 -2.65 -6.22
CA ILE A 72 5.16 -1.91 -5.42
C ILE A 72 5.86 -1.16 -4.31
N VAL A 73 5.36 0.04 -4.00
CA VAL A 73 5.81 0.85 -2.87
C VAL A 73 4.91 0.61 -1.67
N ARG A 74 5.50 0.49 -0.49
CA ARG A 74 4.81 0.24 0.78
C ARG A 74 5.51 0.91 1.96
N GLY A 75 4.78 1.05 3.06
CA GLY A 75 5.30 1.63 4.30
C GLY A 75 6.25 0.71 5.04
N VAL A 76 6.84 1.23 6.11
CA VAL A 76 7.83 0.53 6.94
C VAL A 76 7.28 -0.73 7.63
N GLY A 77 5.96 -0.90 7.72
CA GLY A 77 5.31 -2.10 8.28
C GLY A 77 5.36 -3.34 7.38
N TYR A 78 5.85 -3.21 6.15
CA TYR A 78 5.95 -4.28 5.16
C TYR A 78 7.39 -4.80 5.05
N PRO A 79 7.60 -6.09 4.68
CA PRO A 79 8.94 -6.63 4.43
C PRO A 79 9.57 -5.98 3.19
N LEU A 80 10.88 -5.74 3.17
CA LEU A 80 11.54 -5.36 1.91
C LEU A 80 11.78 -6.62 1.08
N LEU A 81 11.28 -6.65 -0.16
CA LEU A 81 11.36 -7.78 -1.10
C LEU A 81 11.80 -7.27 -2.49
N PRO A 82 12.24 -8.16 -3.41
CA PRO A 82 12.64 -7.75 -4.77
C PRO A 82 11.53 -7.04 -5.55
N TRP A 83 10.28 -7.27 -5.19
CA TRP A 83 9.10 -6.70 -5.85
C TRP A 83 8.31 -5.73 -4.94
N LEU A 84 8.78 -5.50 -3.70
CA LEU A 84 8.13 -4.65 -2.70
C LEU A 84 9.14 -3.74 -2.00
N ILE A 85 9.12 -2.46 -2.36
CA ILE A 85 10.06 -1.44 -1.90
C ILE A 85 9.48 -0.68 -0.71
N THR A 86 10.26 -0.56 0.36
CA THR A 86 9.91 0.18 1.57
C THR A 86 10.92 1.30 1.86
N PRO A 87 10.51 2.40 2.54
CA PRO A 87 11.42 3.47 2.94
C PRO A 87 12.65 2.97 3.69
N PHE A 88 13.73 3.75 3.60
CA PHE A 88 14.89 3.53 4.46
C PHE A 88 14.53 3.76 5.94
N GLY A 89 15.23 3.06 6.83
CA GLY A 89 15.09 3.24 8.28
C GLY A 89 15.55 4.61 8.73
N ARG A 90 15.19 5.02 9.96
CA ARG A 90 15.49 6.35 10.50
C ARG A 90 16.96 6.62 10.82
N ASP A 91 17.81 5.61 10.78
CA ASP A 91 19.21 5.72 11.17
C ASP A 91 20.05 6.19 9.96
N GLY A 92 20.78 7.29 10.11
CA GLY A 92 21.75 7.75 9.11
C GLY A 92 21.14 8.35 7.83
N MET A 93 20.05 9.13 7.96
CA MET A 93 19.38 9.77 6.81
C MET A 93 20.29 10.83 6.13
N SER A 94 20.82 10.49 4.95
CA SER A 94 21.37 11.49 4.03
C SER A 94 20.25 12.30 3.36
N ALA A 95 20.57 13.44 2.75
CA ALA A 95 19.62 14.23 1.98
C ALA A 95 18.95 13.39 0.89
N ALA A 96 19.74 12.61 0.15
CA ALA A 96 19.21 11.77 -0.93
C ALA A 96 18.28 10.64 -0.44
N ILE A 97 18.58 10.04 0.71
CA ILE A 97 17.66 9.06 1.33
C ILE A 97 16.35 9.74 1.74
N SER A 98 16.43 10.98 2.22
CA SER A 98 15.25 11.76 2.61
C SER A 98 14.37 12.09 1.41
N ASP A 99 14.96 12.51 0.30
CA ASP A 99 14.25 12.78 -0.96
C ASP A 99 13.60 11.51 -1.52
N PHE A 100 14.31 10.38 -1.48
CA PHE A 100 13.76 9.10 -1.88
C PHE A 100 12.56 8.70 -1.02
N ASN A 101 12.68 8.78 0.30
CA ASN A 101 11.58 8.49 1.21
C ASN A 101 10.39 9.43 1.00
N ALA A 102 10.63 10.73 0.73
CA ALA A 102 9.58 11.69 0.40
C ALA A 102 8.83 11.31 -0.89
N MET A 103 9.55 10.85 -1.92
CA MET A 103 8.96 10.35 -3.17
C MET A 103 8.12 9.09 -2.95
N LEU A 104 8.58 8.17 -2.09
CA LEU A 104 7.78 7.00 -1.71
C LEU A 104 6.51 7.42 -0.95
N GLU A 105 6.60 8.34 0.01
CA GLU A 105 5.41 8.82 0.74
C GLU A 105 4.43 9.57 -0.17
N ALA A 106 4.92 10.35 -1.13
CA ALA A 106 4.07 10.97 -2.16
C ALA A 106 3.34 9.92 -3.01
N SER A 107 4.02 8.83 -3.38
CA SER A 107 3.40 7.70 -4.09
C SER A 107 2.34 7.01 -3.22
N ARG A 108 2.60 6.87 -1.92
CA ARG A 108 1.68 6.27 -0.95
C ARG A 108 0.44 7.11 -0.68
N PHE A 109 0.54 8.42 -0.82
CA PHE A 109 -0.60 9.32 -0.64
C PHE A 109 -1.77 8.95 -1.54
N LEU A 110 -1.51 8.45 -2.75
CA LEU A 110 -2.56 8.02 -3.66
C LEU A 110 -3.34 6.81 -3.10
N ALA A 111 -2.69 5.87 -2.40
CA ALA A 111 -3.38 4.73 -1.78
C ALA A 111 -4.21 5.17 -0.58
N VAL A 112 -3.70 6.13 0.21
CA VAL A 112 -4.45 6.78 1.28
C VAL A 112 -5.69 7.47 0.71
N LYS A 113 -5.53 8.22 -0.38
CA LYS A 113 -6.63 8.90 -1.07
C LYS A 113 -7.71 7.92 -1.56
N ALA A 114 -7.32 6.82 -2.21
CA ALA A 114 -8.26 5.80 -2.67
C ALA A 114 -9.09 5.22 -1.50
N PHE A 115 -8.42 4.96 -0.37
CA PHE A 115 -9.10 4.44 0.82
C PHE A 115 -10.03 5.46 1.49
N LEU A 116 -9.62 6.73 1.54
CA LEU A 116 -10.45 7.82 2.03
C LEU A 116 -11.70 7.99 1.16
N GLN A 117 -11.55 7.99 -0.16
CA GLN A 117 -12.67 8.06 -1.10
C GLN A 117 -13.62 6.87 -0.98
N LEU A 118 -13.09 5.65 -0.83
CA LEU A 118 -13.90 4.47 -0.59
C LEU A 118 -14.74 4.64 0.69
N LYS A 119 -14.11 5.03 1.80
CA LYS A 119 -14.82 5.24 3.07
C LYS A 119 -15.83 6.38 2.98
N GLY A 120 -15.49 7.47 2.30
CA GLY A 120 -16.36 8.63 2.10
C GLY A 120 -17.60 8.29 1.29
N SER A 121 -17.41 7.54 0.19
CA SER A 121 -18.48 7.13 -0.73
C SER A 121 -19.41 6.09 -0.10
N TRP A 122 -18.85 5.12 0.64
CA TRP A 122 -19.60 4.00 1.20
C TRP A 122 -19.82 4.19 2.71
N ARG A 123 -20.86 4.96 3.08
CA ARG A 123 -21.20 5.28 4.49
C ARG A 123 -21.34 4.04 5.40
N ILE A 124 -21.68 2.88 4.83
CA ILE A 124 -21.75 1.59 5.54
C ILE A 124 -20.42 1.21 6.20
N LEU A 125 -19.29 1.56 5.57
CA LEU A 125 -17.94 1.32 6.08
C LEU A 125 -17.57 2.22 7.27
N ASN A 126 -18.29 3.32 7.51
CA ASN A 126 -17.99 4.25 8.61
C ASN A 126 -18.97 4.15 9.78
N LYS A 127 -20.26 3.90 9.53
CA LYS A 127 -21.31 4.06 10.56
C LYS A 127 -21.83 2.76 11.16
N VAL A 128 -21.75 1.63 10.44
CA VAL A 128 -22.52 0.41 10.78
C VAL A 128 -21.64 -0.84 10.95
N MET A 129 -20.32 -0.72 10.75
CA MET A 129 -19.42 -1.88 10.83
C MET A 129 -19.46 -2.62 12.18
N TRP A 130 -19.79 -1.93 13.28
CA TRP A 130 -19.87 -2.56 14.60
C TRP A 130 -21.11 -3.45 14.80
N ARG A 131 -22.16 -3.30 13.97
CA ARG A 131 -23.40 -4.11 14.02
C ARG A 131 -23.41 -5.27 13.04
N THR A 132 -22.44 -5.31 12.14
CA THR A 132 -22.41 -6.29 11.06
C THR A 132 -21.79 -7.59 11.58
N ASP A 133 -22.41 -8.73 11.24
CA ASP A 133 -21.87 -10.04 11.61
C ASP A 133 -20.45 -10.24 11.01
N LYS A 134 -19.61 -10.99 11.72
CA LYS A 134 -18.22 -11.25 11.31
C LYS A 134 -18.14 -11.97 9.96
N ARG A 135 -19.20 -12.68 9.55
CA ARG A 135 -19.25 -13.39 8.27
C ARG A 135 -19.64 -12.48 7.12
N THR A 136 -20.49 -11.47 7.36
CA THR A 136 -21.01 -10.60 6.30
C THR A 136 -20.14 -9.36 6.07
N LEU A 137 -19.43 -8.91 7.10
CA LEU A 137 -18.55 -7.74 7.00
C LEU A 137 -17.46 -7.87 5.92
N PRO A 138 -16.75 -9.00 5.77
CA PRO A 138 -15.75 -9.17 4.71
C PRO A 138 -16.35 -9.05 3.30
N SER A 139 -17.55 -9.59 3.09
CA SER A 139 -18.26 -9.51 1.81
C SER A 139 -18.70 -8.09 1.49
N ILE A 140 -19.20 -7.34 2.48
CA ILE A 140 -19.58 -5.92 2.28
C ILE A 140 -18.36 -5.10 1.86
N ILE A 141 -17.23 -5.26 2.55
CA ILE A 141 -15.98 -4.55 2.19
C ILE A 141 -15.57 -4.89 0.76
N PHE A 142 -15.59 -6.18 0.41
CA PHE A 142 -15.22 -6.65 -0.92
C PHE A 142 -16.12 -6.03 -2.01
N VAL A 143 -17.44 -6.04 -1.81
CA VAL A 143 -18.41 -5.45 -2.75
C VAL A 143 -18.20 -3.93 -2.88
N CYS A 144 -17.96 -3.21 -1.77
CA CYS A 144 -17.67 -1.77 -1.84
C CYS A 144 -16.42 -1.47 -2.69
N CYS A 145 -15.34 -2.24 -2.52
CA CYS A 145 -14.13 -2.09 -3.33
C CYS A 145 -14.38 -2.43 -4.81
N LEU A 146 -15.17 -3.45 -5.10
CA LEU A 146 -15.53 -3.83 -6.48
C LEU A 146 -16.36 -2.72 -7.15
N LEU A 147 -17.40 -2.23 -6.48
CA LEU A 147 -18.24 -1.15 -6.99
C LEU A 147 -17.45 0.14 -7.18
N HIS A 148 -16.51 0.45 -6.28
CA HIS A 148 -15.60 1.58 -6.42
C HIS A 148 -14.78 1.51 -7.72
N ASN A 149 -14.22 0.34 -8.04
CA ASN A 149 -13.50 0.15 -9.31
C ASN A 149 -14.42 0.30 -10.52
N ILE A 150 -15.63 -0.27 -10.47
CA ILE A 150 -16.61 -0.14 -11.56
C ILE A 150 -16.95 1.33 -11.84
N ILE A 151 -17.17 2.13 -10.78
CA ILE A 151 -17.46 3.56 -10.92
C ILE A 151 -16.29 4.28 -11.62
N ILE A 152 -15.05 3.98 -11.22
CA ILE A 152 -13.85 4.52 -11.88
C ILE A 152 -13.79 4.10 -13.36
N ASP A 153 -14.06 2.82 -13.67
CA ASP A 153 -14.03 2.30 -15.03
C ASP A 153 -15.11 2.95 -15.93
N CYS A 154 -16.25 3.32 -15.34
CA CYS A 154 -17.31 4.06 -16.02
C CYS A 154 -16.97 5.55 -16.25
N GLY A 155 -15.89 6.06 -15.66
CA GLY A 155 -15.54 7.49 -15.69
C GLY A 155 -16.44 8.35 -14.80
N ASP A 156 -17.23 7.73 -13.92
CA ASP A 156 -18.13 8.42 -13.00
C ASP A 156 -17.33 9.01 -11.82
N MET A 157 -17.80 10.16 -11.33
CA MET A 157 -17.13 10.85 -10.24
C MET A 157 -17.58 10.29 -8.90
N LEU A 158 -16.65 9.67 -8.17
CA LEU A 158 -16.84 9.42 -6.74
C LEU A 158 -16.88 10.76 -6.00
N GLN A 159 -17.95 10.99 -5.25
CA GLN A 159 -18.17 12.27 -4.55
C GLN A 159 -16.96 12.61 -3.67
N PRO A 160 -16.40 13.83 -3.78
CA PRO A 160 -15.24 14.22 -3.00
C PRO A 160 -15.58 14.27 -1.51
N ASP A 161 -14.73 13.57 -0.74
CA ASP A 161 -14.46 13.70 0.69
C ASP A 161 -15.56 14.29 1.56
N VAL A 162 -16.37 13.42 2.19
CA VAL A 162 -16.81 13.74 3.55
C VAL A 162 -15.54 13.84 4.39
N PRO A 163 -15.31 14.93 5.17
CA PRO A 163 -14.18 15.02 6.07
C PRO A 163 -14.31 13.89 7.10
N LEU A 164 -13.65 12.77 6.84
CA LEU A 164 -13.55 11.70 7.81
C LEU A 164 -12.53 12.18 8.82
N SER A 165 -12.95 12.28 10.08
CA SER A 165 -11.99 12.44 11.16
C SER A 165 -11.01 11.27 11.07
N VAL A 166 -9.73 11.58 10.85
CA VAL A 166 -8.59 10.65 10.82
C VAL A 166 -8.41 9.94 12.18
N SER A 167 -9.40 10.03 13.08
CA SER A 167 -9.32 9.71 14.50
C SER A 167 -9.43 8.20 14.79
N HIS A 168 -9.92 7.37 13.87
CA HIS A 168 -10.17 5.96 14.19
C HIS A 168 -9.12 4.95 13.69
N ASP A 169 -8.20 5.34 12.81
CA ASP A 169 -7.18 4.44 12.23
C ASP A 169 -5.73 4.72 12.69
N LEU A 170 -5.46 5.88 13.30
CA LEU A 170 -4.13 6.24 13.85
C LEU A 170 -3.64 5.33 15.00
N GLY A 171 -4.48 4.41 15.47
CA GLY A 171 -4.12 3.46 16.52
C GLY A 171 -3.35 2.23 16.03
N CYS A 172 -3.16 2.04 14.72
CA CYS A 172 -2.22 1.03 14.23
C CYS A 172 -0.83 1.64 14.25
N VAL A 173 -0.11 1.50 15.37
CA VAL A 173 1.33 1.78 15.39
C VAL A 173 1.95 0.88 14.33
N GLU A 174 2.41 1.48 13.23
CA GLU A 174 3.03 0.76 12.13
C GLU A 174 4.35 0.20 12.66
N GLN A 175 4.31 -1.04 13.16
CA GLN A 175 5.49 -1.71 13.68
C GLN A 175 6.42 -2.00 12.50
N CYS A 176 7.61 -1.44 12.51
CA CYS A 176 8.59 -1.61 11.44
C CYS A 176 8.87 -3.10 11.21
N CYS A 177 8.72 -3.56 9.98
CA CYS A 177 9.08 -4.92 9.61
C CYS A 177 10.60 -5.02 9.49
N LYS A 178 11.19 -5.99 10.20
CA LYS A 178 12.64 -6.23 10.17
C LYS A 178 13.09 -7.14 9.02
N GLN A 179 12.15 -7.69 8.25
CA GLN A 179 12.48 -8.58 7.14
C GLN A 179 12.99 -7.75 5.96
N ILE A 180 14.25 -7.96 5.61
CA ILE A 180 14.92 -7.32 4.49
C ILE A 180 15.52 -8.41 3.61
N ASP A 181 14.99 -8.54 2.40
CA ASP A 181 15.58 -9.38 1.36
C ASP A 181 16.82 -8.70 0.75
N PRO A 182 17.94 -9.42 0.54
CA PRO A 182 19.15 -8.84 -0.06
C PRO A 182 18.95 -8.25 -1.45
N LEU A 183 18.19 -8.92 -2.34
CA LEU A 183 17.91 -8.43 -3.68
C LEU A 183 16.96 -7.22 -3.62
N GLY A 184 15.98 -7.25 -2.71
CA GLY A 184 15.13 -6.09 -2.42
C GLY A 184 15.92 -4.87 -1.91
N ARG A 185 16.98 -5.09 -1.11
CA ARG A 185 17.89 -4.04 -0.66
C ARG A 185 18.63 -3.41 -1.84
N THR A 186 19.31 -4.22 -2.65
CA THR A 186 20.04 -3.75 -3.83
C THR A 186 19.11 -3.00 -4.78
N MET A 187 17.91 -3.52 -5.03
CA MET A 187 16.94 -2.83 -5.88
C MET A 187 16.54 -1.46 -5.32
N ARG A 188 16.32 -1.34 -4.01
CA ARG A 188 16.00 -0.05 -3.38
C ARG A 188 17.15 0.95 -3.47
N GLU A 189 18.38 0.50 -3.26
CA GLU A 189 19.59 1.32 -3.36
C GLU A 189 19.74 1.86 -4.78
N ASN A 190 19.62 1.00 -5.79
CA ASN A 190 19.70 1.40 -7.21
C ASN A 190 18.59 2.38 -7.61
N LEU A 191 17.37 2.21 -7.08
CA LEU A 191 16.27 3.16 -7.30
C LEU A 191 16.54 4.53 -6.65
N ALA A 192 17.17 4.54 -5.47
CA ALA A 192 17.53 5.78 -4.78
C ALA A 192 18.64 6.54 -5.52
N GLU A 193 19.62 5.84 -6.09
CA GLU A 193 20.66 6.43 -6.93
C GLU A 193 20.09 6.99 -8.24
N LEU A 194 19.19 6.25 -8.90
CA LEU A 194 18.51 6.72 -10.12
C LEU A 194 17.76 8.04 -9.87
N LEU A 195 17.09 8.16 -8.72
CA LEU A 195 16.38 9.40 -8.36
C LEU A 195 17.34 10.59 -8.24
N GLN A 196 18.54 10.38 -7.69
CA GLN A 196 19.55 11.44 -7.61
C GLN A 196 20.02 11.88 -8.99
N HIS A 197 20.33 10.92 -9.88
CA HIS A 197 20.77 11.23 -11.24
C HIS A 197 19.70 11.98 -12.05
N THR A 198 18.44 11.60 -11.93
CA THR A 198 17.33 12.29 -12.61
C THR A 198 17.11 13.70 -12.08
N THR A 199 17.19 13.89 -10.76
CA THR A 199 17.06 15.23 -10.13
C THR A 199 18.20 16.14 -10.54
N GLN A 200 19.43 15.64 -10.61
CA GLN A 200 20.62 16.42 -10.97
C GLN A 200 20.65 16.80 -12.46
N LYS A 201 20.14 15.93 -13.33
CA LYS A 201 19.93 16.22 -14.75
C LYS A 201 18.83 17.27 -14.98
N ALA A 202 17.77 17.23 -14.19
CA ALA A 202 16.69 18.22 -14.24
C ALA A 202 17.10 19.60 -13.71
N ALA A 203 18.04 19.65 -12.76
CA ALA A 203 18.59 20.90 -12.22
C ALA A 203 19.67 21.56 -13.11
N SER A 204 20.14 20.86 -14.15
CA SER A 204 21.17 21.33 -15.10
C SER A 204 20.62 21.64 -16.51
N SER A 205 19.29 21.57 -16.68
CA SER A 205 18.55 21.91 -17.91
C SER A 205 17.64 23.11 -17.66
#